data_AF-A0A3M1RK20-F1
#
_entry.id   AF-A0A3M1RK20-F1
#
_cell.length_a   1.000
_cell.length_b   1.000
_cell.length_c   1.000
_cell.angle_alpha   90.00
_cell.angle_beta   90.00
_cell.angle_gamma   90.00
#
_symmetry.space_group_name_H-M   'P 1'
#
loop_
_entity.id
_entity.type
_entity.pdbx_description
1 polymer ?
#
loop_
_entity_poly.entity_id
_entity_poly.type
_entity_poly.pdbx_seq_one_letter_code
_entity_poly.pdbx_strand_id
1 'polypeptide(L)'
;MAGYGAIVIRGASDLPVYVSIHGEKVRFHDATTLWGMGSAFTAGRIIRENETGAGLRTIMRIGKAGENLVTYSAVTCETYRHFGRLGLGAVFGSKKLKALVVAGKRSLPVADRKLYRRLYDRIYDEATNSAVMKKYHDLGTAENVAPLNAMSGLPTRNLTASRFEHAQSISGEAMAENYLGRRIACSHCPVACIHIAALREPCEDEPYFYKTSMISYDYETLYALGSMLGIGDPEGYLRLVDTIEHSALDAMTAGVALAWATEAFEKKLISTAETDGLTLAWGDADTYCEAARRIVSQPTEFYRLLARGVDAAAEKYGGTDFALTYGRNEMPGYHTGPASHLGFLVGTRHSHLDNAGYSLDQKVLVKGLLPPAETARKIVNEEVRRQILSSLVMCFFARGIYDDDLVRDCLASVGIDRDAEALETIGRRIYAEKYAYKFREGFSLDRLHIPKRILETVSPVKDWDEAYLRATIAEVGKLIDEASATTKA
;
A
#
# COMPACT_ATOMS: atom_id res chain seq x y z
N MET A 1 4.60 -24.99 -5.57
CA MET A 1 5.55 -23.97 -6.07
C MET A 1 6.06 -24.32 -7.46
N ALA A 2 6.57 -23.34 -8.23
CA ALA A 2 7.15 -23.54 -9.57
C ALA A 2 8.65 -23.89 -9.57
N GLY A 3 9.36 -23.69 -8.44
CA GLY A 3 10.77 -24.09 -8.29
C GLY A 3 11.80 -22.96 -8.40
N TYR A 4 11.36 -21.70 -8.46
CA TYR A 4 12.24 -20.52 -8.51
C TYR A 4 12.18 -19.75 -7.19
N GLY A 5 13.34 -19.25 -6.72
CA GLY A 5 13.41 -18.34 -5.58
C GLY A 5 13.12 -16.88 -5.94
N ALA A 6 13.47 -16.46 -7.16
CA ALA A 6 13.18 -15.15 -7.71
C ALA A 6 13.05 -15.21 -9.24
N ILE A 7 12.37 -14.23 -9.82
CA ILE A 7 12.26 -14.03 -11.28
C ILE A 7 12.75 -12.61 -11.58
N VAL A 8 13.69 -12.47 -12.50
CA VAL A 8 14.25 -11.18 -12.90
C VAL A 8 13.89 -10.92 -14.36
N ILE A 9 13.07 -9.90 -14.62
CA ILE A 9 12.64 -9.52 -15.97
C ILE A 9 13.47 -8.32 -16.43
N ARG A 10 14.26 -8.51 -17.49
CA ARG A 10 15.14 -7.49 -18.08
C ARG A 10 14.70 -7.18 -19.51
N GLY A 11 15.12 -6.02 -20.03
CA GLY A 11 14.70 -5.55 -21.35
C GLY A 11 13.23 -5.16 -21.40
N ALA A 12 12.71 -5.05 -22.62
CA ALA A 12 11.31 -4.78 -22.96
C ALA A 12 10.95 -5.58 -24.23
N SER A 13 9.69 -5.97 -24.38
CA SER A 13 9.20 -6.64 -25.59
C SER A 13 8.85 -5.63 -26.68
N ASP A 14 8.97 -6.02 -27.95
CA ASP A 14 8.58 -5.18 -29.10
C ASP A 14 7.06 -5.07 -29.24
N LEU A 15 6.32 -6.09 -28.81
CA LEU A 15 4.85 -6.12 -28.75
C LEU A 15 4.38 -6.43 -27.31
N PRO A 16 3.13 -6.07 -26.93
CA PRO A 16 2.53 -6.52 -25.69
C PRO A 16 2.58 -8.04 -25.52
N VAL A 17 3.09 -8.49 -24.37
CA VAL A 17 3.17 -9.92 -24.03
C VAL A 17 2.66 -10.20 -22.62
N TYR A 18 2.22 -11.43 -22.38
CA TYR A 18 2.19 -11.98 -21.04
C TYR A 18 3.05 -13.24 -20.95
N VAL A 19 3.65 -13.48 -19.79
CA VAL A 19 4.54 -14.62 -19.56
C VAL A 19 3.82 -15.63 -18.68
N SER A 20 3.85 -16.92 -19.03
CA SER A 20 3.41 -17.98 -18.13
C SER A 20 4.52 -18.98 -17.83
N ILE A 21 4.61 -19.33 -16.55
CA ILE A 21 5.61 -20.24 -15.98
C ILE A 21 4.87 -21.40 -15.35
N HIS A 22 4.97 -22.59 -15.95
CA HIS A 22 4.38 -23.83 -15.46
C HIS A 22 5.47 -24.82 -15.08
N GLY A 23 5.82 -24.86 -13.80
CA GLY A 23 7.03 -25.54 -13.35
C GLY A 23 8.26 -25.00 -14.10
N GLU A 24 8.94 -25.86 -14.85
CA GLU A 24 10.16 -25.51 -15.59
C GLU A 24 9.89 -24.91 -16.99
N LYS A 25 8.63 -24.85 -17.42
CA LYS A 25 8.26 -24.35 -18.75
C LYS A 25 7.88 -22.87 -18.69
N VAL A 26 8.68 -22.03 -19.35
CA VAL A 26 8.40 -20.60 -19.55
C VAL A 26 7.85 -20.38 -20.96
N ARG A 27 6.75 -19.66 -21.08
CA ARG A 27 6.11 -19.31 -22.36
C ARG A 27 5.84 -17.82 -22.41
N PHE A 28 6.05 -17.24 -23.58
CA PHE A 28 5.68 -15.87 -23.92
C PHE A 28 4.48 -15.94 -24.84
N HIS A 29 3.44 -15.17 -24.51
CA HIS A 29 2.20 -15.11 -25.27
C HIS A 29 1.98 -13.70 -25.75
N ASP A 30 1.48 -13.57 -26.98
CA ASP A 30 1.00 -12.29 -27.50
C ASP A 30 -0.17 -11.81 -26.65
N ALA A 31 -0.08 -10.57 -26.14
CA ALA A 31 -1.09 -9.92 -25.32
C ALA A 31 -1.68 -8.68 -26.00
N THR A 32 -1.50 -8.51 -27.32
CA THR A 32 -1.96 -7.35 -28.08
C THR A 32 -3.46 -7.14 -27.94
N THR A 33 -4.25 -8.22 -27.90
CA THR A 33 -5.72 -8.17 -27.71
C THR A 33 -6.13 -7.82 -26.27
N LEU A 34 -5.23 -8.00 -25.30
CA LEU A 34 -5.45 -7.65 -23.89
C LEU A 34 -4.99 -6.23 -23.57
N TRP A 35 -4.10 -5.67 -24.39
CA TRP A 35 -3.57 -4.34 -24.23
C TRP A 35 -4.64 -3.29 -24.54
N GLY A 36 -4.77 -2.27 -23.71
CA GLY A 36 -5.79 -1.23 -23.84
C GLY A 36 -7.16 -1.60 -23.29
N MET A 37 -7.37 -2.86 -22.85
CA MET A 37 -8.62 -3.25 -22.20
C MET A 37 -8.88 -2.39 -20.96
N GLY A 38 -10.06 -1.77 -20.89
CA GLY A 38 -10.40 -0.82 -19.82
C GLY A 38 -10.47 -1.43 -18.42
N SER A 39 -10.68 -2.75 -18.31
CA SER A 39 -10.80 -3.47 -17.05
C SER A 39 -9.66 -4.46 -16.84
N ALA A 40 -8.83 -4.22 -15.82
CA ALA A 40 -7.80 -5.15 -15.37
C ALA A 40 -8.40 -6.49 -14.92
N PHE A 41 -9.65 -6.50 -14.41
CA PHE A 41 -10.37 -7.73 -14.07
C PHE A 41 -10.72 -8.56 -15.30
N THR A 42 -11.21 -7.91 -16.37
CA THR A 42 -11.55 -8.60 -17.61
C THR A 42 -10.32 -9.23 -18.25
N ALA A 43 -9.21 -8.50 -18.34
CA ALA A 43 -7.94 -9.05 -18.81
C ALA A 43 -7.48 -10.25 -17.94
N GLY A 44 -7.61 -10.12 -16.62
CA GLY A 44 -7.30 -11.21 -15.68
C GLY A 44 -8.18 -12.45 -15.85
N ARG A 45 -9.47 -12.27 -16.16
CA ARG A 45 -10.41 -13.36 -16.44
C ARG A 45 -10.04 -14.09 -17.73
N ILE A 46 -9.75 -13.37 -18.81
CA ILE A 46 -9.34 -13.98 -20.09
C ILE A 46 -8.06 -14.79 -19.91
N ILE A 47 -7.04 -14.23 -19.25
CA ILE A 47 -5.80 -14.96 -18.94
C ILE A 47 -6.10 -16.20 -18.09
N ARG A 48 -7.00 -16.09 -17.11
CA ARG A 48 -7.42 -17.20 -16.26
C ARG A 48 -8.12 -18.31 -17.04
N GLU A 49 -8.89 -17.99 -18.06
CA GLU A 49 -9.58 -18.96 -18.92
C GLU A 49 -8.61 -19.64 -19.91
N ASN A 50 -7.60 -18.91 -20.39
CA ASN A 50 -6.59 -19.42 -21.31
C ASN A 50 -5.48 -20.23 -20.64
N GLU A 51 -5.28 -20.08 -19.32
CA GLU A 51 -4.22 -20.75 -18.58
C GLU A 51 -4.73 -21.94 -17.75
N THR A 52 -3.94 -23.01 -17.72
CA THR A 52 -4.23 -24.21 -16.92
C THR A 52 -3.81 -24.06 -15.45
N GLY A 53 -3.96 -25.10 -14.63
CA GLY A 53 -3.49 -25.10 -13.24
C GLY A 53 -4.39 -24.33 -12.27
N ALA A 54 -5.70 -24.36 -12.46
CA ALA A 54 -6.67 -23.74 -11.56
C ALA A 54 -6.43 -24.19 -10.10
N GLY A 55 -6.56 -23.25 -9.16
CA GLY A 55 -6.25 -23.45 -7.74
C GLY A 55 -4.75 -23.46 -7.37
N LEU A 56 -3.85 -23.53 -8.36
CA LEU A 56 -2.40 -23.58 -8.15
C LEU A 56 -1.62 -22.50 -8.91
N ARG A 57 -2.29 -21.80 -9.82
CA ARG A 57 -1.75 -20.66 -10.54
C ARG A 57 -1.95 -19.36 -9.77
N THR A 58 -1.02 -18.44 -9.97
CA THR A 58 -1.15 -17.04 -9.60
C THR A 58 -0.98 -16.15 -10.83
N ILE A 59 -1.81 -15.13 -10.97
CA ILE A 59 -1.80 -14.16 -12.07
C ILE A 59 -1.51 -12.78 -11.50
N MET A 60 -0.37 -12.21 -11.88
CA MET A 60 0.01 -10.81 -11.64
C MET A 60 -0.17 -10.03 -12.94
N ARG A 61 -0.93 -8.94 -12.93
CA ARG A 61 -1.26 -8.19 -14.16
C ARG A 61 -1.38 -6.69 -13.93
N ILE A 62 -1.24 -5.93 -15.02
CA ILE A 62 -1.49 -4.49 -15.03
C ILE A 62 -2.81 -4.14 -15.70
N GLY A 63 -3.40 -3.04 -15.25
CA GLY A 63 -4.47 -2.34 -15.94
C GLY A 63 -3.94 -1.26 -16.88
N LYS A 64 -4.86 -0.47 -17.45
CA LYS A 64 -4.54 0.61 -18.39
C LYS A 64 -3.63 1.69 -17.78
N ALA A 65 -3.66 1.89 -16.46
CA ALA A 65 -2.74 2.81 -15.80
C ALA A 65 -1.27 2.40 -15.97
N GLY A 66 -0.98 1.09 -15.88
CA GLY A 66 0.37 0.57 -16.12
C GLY A 66 0.79 0.71 -17.57
N GLU A 67 -0.11 0.41 -18.51
CA GLU A 67 0.11 0.56 -19.95
C GLU A 67 0.43 2.01 -20.34
N ASN A 68 -0.24 2.97 -19.69
CA ASN A 68 -0.05 4.41 -19.89
C ASN A 68 1.02 5.02 -18.98
N LEU A 69 1.83 4.19 -18.30
CA LEU A 69 2.98 4.60 -17.50
C LEU A 69 2.66 5.61 -16.37
N VAL A 70 1.46 5.53 -15.79
CA VAL A 70 1.14 6.27 -14.56
C VAL A 70 2.09 5.80 -13.47
N THR A 71 2.86 6.72 -12.87
CA THR A 71 4.04 6.37 -12.03
C THR A 71 3.68 5.64 -10.73
N TYR A 72 2.40 5.65 -10.36
CA TYR A 72 1.81 4.92 -9.22
C TYR A 72 0.76 3.91 -9.67
N SER A 73 0.92 3.34 -10.86
CA SER A 73 0.11 2.18 -11.27
C SER A 73 0.54 0.91 -10.54
N ALA A 74 -0.45 0.11 -10.21
CA ALA A 74 -0.33 -1.12 -9.44
C ALA A 74 -0.17 -2.35 -10.34
N VAL A 75 0.36 -3.43 -9.75
CA VAL A 75 0.16 -4.79 -10.27
C VAL A 75 -0.86 -5.51 -9.40
N THR A 76 -1.97 -5.92 -10.01
CA THR A 76 -3.00 -6.71 -9.33
C THR A 76 -2.63 -8.19 -9.39
N CYS A 77 -2.50 -8.81 -8.23
CA CYS A 77 -2.24 -10.23 -8.02
C CYS A 77 -3.55 -10.93 -7.65
N GLU A 78 -3.91 -12.00 -8.37
CA GLU A 78 -5.26 -12.55 -8.32
C GLU A 78 -6.31 -11.45 -8.49
N THR A 79 -7.50 -11.55 -7.92
CA THR A 79 -8.51 -10.50 -8.12
C THR A 79 -8.26 -9.28 -7.22
N TYR A 80 -8.00 -9.48 -5.93
CA TYR A 80 -8.11 -8.42 -4.91
C TYR A 80 -6.82 -8.16 -4.10
N ARG A 81 -5.65 -8.51 -4.65
CA ARG A 81 -4.36 -8.23 -3.98
C ARG A 81 -3.53 -7.33 -4.85
N HIS A 82 -2.77 -6.45 -4.21
CA HIS A 82 -2.12 -5.35 -4.92
C HIS A 82 -0.66 -5.23 -4.51
N PHE A 83 0.23 -5.19 -5.51
CA PHE A 83 1.48 -4.45 -5.39
C PHE A 83 1.15 -3.01 -5.79
N GLY A 84 0.54 -2.29 -4.85
CA GLY A 84 -0.13 -1.01 -5.11
C GLY A 84 0.82 0.16 -5.33
N ARG A 85 1.82 0.31 -4.45
CA ARG A 85 2.67 1.50 -4.41
C ARG A 85 3.94 1.38 -5.26
N LEU A 86 4.64 2.50 -5.44
CA LEU A 86 5.96 2.62 -6.08
C LEU A 86 6.00 2.26 -7.58
N GLY A 87 4.84 2.17 -8.23
CA GLY A 87 4.80 2.13 -9.70
C GLY A 87 5.22 0.83 -10.35
N LEU A 88 5.06 -0.32 -9.68
CA LEU A 88 5.39 -1.62 -10.31
C LEU A 88 4.58 -1.84 -11.60
N GLY A 89 3.36 -1.30 -11.68
CA GLY A 89 2.53 -1.34 -12.88
C GLY A 89 3.17 -0.60 -14.06
N ALA A 90 3.77 0.56 -13.82
CA ALA A 90 4.47 1.34 -14.84
C ALA A 90 5.74 0.62 -15.30
N VAL A 91 6.43 -0.06 -14.38
CA VAL A 91 7.58 -0.90 -14.73
C VAL A 91 7.14 -2.04 -15.65
N PHE A 92 6.05 -2.73 -15.34
CA PHE A 92 5.46 -3.76 -16.22
C PHE A 92 5.08 -3.17 -17.59
N GLY A 93 4.40 -2.02 -17.59
CA GLY A 93 3.97 -1.33 -18.81
C GLY A 93 5.14 -0.91 -19.69
N SER A 94 6.21 -0.37 -19.11
CA SER A 94 7.43 0.04 -19.83
C SER A 94 8.12 -1.12 -20.55
N LYS A 95 7.86 -2.36 -20.08
CA LYS A 95 8.37 -3.60 -20.67
C LYS A 95 7.41 -4.23 -21.67
N LYS A 96 6.24 -3.61 -21.90
CA LYS A 96 5.08 -4.18 -22.60
C LYS A 96 4.65 -5.53 -22.01
N LEU A 97 4.84 -5.71 -20.69
CA LEU A 97 4.45 -6.93 -19.97
C LEU A 97 3.07 -6.75 -19.36
N LYS A 98 2.05 -7.31 -20.02
CA LYS A 98 0.66 -7.25 -19.56
C LYS A 98 0.43 -8.07 -18.28
N ALA A 99 1.05 -9.25 -18.19
CA ALA A 99 0.91 -10.12 -17.02
C ALA A 99 2.06 -11.14 -16.88
N LEU A 100 2.20 -11.65 -15.65
CA LEU A 100 3.02 -12.81 -15.29
C LEU A 100 2.12 -13.84 -14.60
N VAL A 101 2.11 -15.06 -15.14
CA VAL A 101 1.40 -16.21 -14.59
C VAL A 101 2.40 -17.21 -14.07
N VAL A 102 2.23 -17.67 -12.83
CA VAL A 102 3.11 -18.68 -12.23
C VAL A 102 2.26 -19.81 -11.67
N ALA A 103 2.56 -21.05 -12.06
CA ALA A 103 1.89 -22.25 -11.57
C ALA A 103 2.91 -23.35 -11.29
N GLY A 104 2.71 -24.11 -10.22
CA GLY A 104 3.55 -25.27 -9.95
C GLY A 104 3.16 -26.10 -8.73
N LYS A 105 3.40 -27.41 -8.83
CA LYS A 105 3.01 -28.43 -7.85
C LYS A 105 4.19 -28.97 -7.01
N ARG A 106 5.38 -28.35 -7.11
CA ARG A 106 6.54 -28.78 -6.32
C ARG A 106 6.37 -28.41 -4.86
N SER A 107 6.69 -29.35 -3.98
CA SER A 107 6.84 -29.16 -2.53
C SER A 107 8.31 -29.13 -2.15
N LEU A 108 8.66 -28.44 -1.06
CA LEU A 108 10.01 -28.49 -0.50
C LEU A 108 10.12 -29.68 0.47
N PRO A 109 11.27 -30.37 0.51
CA PRO A 109 11.53 -31.34 1.57
C PRO A 109 11.61 -30.62 2.92
N VAL A 110 10.98 -31.20 3.94
CA VAL A 110 11.07 -30.75 5.33
C VAL A 110 11.92 -31.75 6.09
N ALA A 111 13.05 -31.29 6.63
CA ALA A 111 14.04 -32.13 7.30
C ALA A 111 13.48 -32.75 8.58
N ASP A 112 12.91 -31.93 9.48
CA ASP A 112 12.21 -32.39 10.69
C ASP A 112 10.70 -32.13 10.57
N ARG A 113 9.97 -33.14 10.10
CA ARG A 113 8.50 -33.06 9.94
C ARG A 113 7.76 -32.90 11.26
N LYS A 114 8.29 -33.45 12.37
CA LYS A 114 7.62 -33.38 13.68
C LYS A 114 7.76 -31.97 14.24
N LEU A 115 8.96 -31.40 14.21
CA LEU A 115 9.19 -30.01 14.61
C LEU A 115 8.36 -29.05 13.74
N TYR A 116 8.43 -29.21 12.41
CA TYR A 116 7.64 -28.38 11.49
C TYR A 116 6.15 -28.41 11.80
N ARG A 117 5.58 -29.61 12.05
CA ARG A 117 4.16 -29.72 12.38
C ARG A 117 3.81 -29.03 13.69
N ARG A 118 4.62 -29.20 14.74
CA ARG A 118 4.40 -28.52 16.03
C ARG A 118 4.43 -27.00 15.89
N LEU A 119 5.40 -26.46 15.14
CA LEU A 119 5.49 -25.01 14.90
C LEU A 119 4.32 -24.50 14.08
N TYR A 120 3.90 -25.25 13.05
CA TYR A 120 2.70 -24.94 12.29
C TYR A 120 1.46 -24.89 13.18
N ASP A 121 1.25 -25.90 14.03
CA ASP A 121 0.10 -25.97 14.93
C ASP A 121 0.11 -24.80 15.92
N ARG A 122 1.28 -24.45 16.49
CA ARG A 122 1.43 -23.24 17.33
C ARG A 122 1.02 -21.97 16.58
N ILE A 123 1.57 -21.74 15.39
CA ILE A 123 1.27 -20.54 14.59
C ILE A 123 -0.22 -20.51 14.22
N TYR A 124 -0.80 -21.65 13.86
CA TYR A 124 -2.21 -21.77 13.52
C TYR A 124 -3.09 -21.41 14.72
N ASP A 125 -2.82 -22.02 15.88
CA ASP A 125 -3.59 -21.78 17.10
C ASP A 125 -3.49 -20.32 17.56
N GLU A 126 -2.30 -19.71 17.53
CA GLU A 126 -2.13 -18.30 17.84
C GLU A 126 -2.85 -17.41 16.81
N ALA A 127 -2.83 -17.76 15.53
CA ALA A 127 -3.51 -17.00 14.48
C ALA A 127 -5.04 -17.09 14.55
N THR A 128 -5.61 -18.21 15.01
CA THR A 128 -7.06 -18.39 15.08
C THR A 128 -7.65 -17.98 16.43
N ASN A 129 -6.89 -18.07 17.52
CA ASN A 129 -7.40 -17.84 18.87
C ASN A 129 -6.96 -16.51 19.49
N SER A 130 -5.97 -15.81 18.92
CA SER A 130 -5.53 -14.52 19.47
C SER A 130 -6.51 -13.38 19.16
N ALA A 131 -6.71 -12.49 20.15
CA ALA A 131 -7.46 -11.25 19.96
C ALA A 131 -6.82 -10.35 18.87
N VAL A 132 -5.50 -10.43 18.69
CA VAL A 132 -4.74 -9.66 17.70
C VAL A 132 -5.21 -9.96 16.27
N MET A 133 -5.50 -11.22 15.96
CA MET A 133 -5.93 -11.63 14.62
C MET A 133 -7.46 -11.61 14.47
N LYS A 134 -8.21 -11.82 15.55
CA LYS A 134 -9.69 -11.80 15.54
C LYS A 134 -10.24 -10.51 14.91
N LYS A 135 -9.67 -9.37 15.26
CA LYS A 135 -10.12 -8.08 14.74
C LYS A 135 -9.99 -7.95 13.21
N TYR A 136 -8.90 -8.49 12.65
CA TYR A 136 -8.68 -8.53 11.21
C TYR A 136 -9.60 -9.52 10.51
N HIS A 137 -9.99 -10.61 11.18
CA HIS A 137 -10.99 -11.55 10.66
C HIS A 137 -12.39 -10.93 10.63
N ASP A 138 -12.76 -10.17 11.67
CA ASP A 138 -14.13 -9.69 11.84
C ASP A 138 -14.43 -8.42 11.03
N LEU A 139 -13.52 -7.44 11.05
CA LEU A 139 -13.73 -6.13 10.43
C LEU A 139 -12.66 -5.77 9.39
N GLY A 140 -11.67 -6.63 9.19
CA GLY A 140 -10.54 -6.35 8.31
C GLY A 140 -9.65 -5.24 8.86
N THR A 141 -8.88 -4.61 7.98
CA THR A 141 -8.09 -3.44 8.38
C THR A 141 -8.97 -2.22 8.65
N ALA A 142 -10.18 -2.17 8.08
CA ALA A 142 -11.16 -1.10 8.20
C ALA A 142 -11.59 -0.81 9.65
N GLU A 143 -11.38 -1.74 10.58
CA GLU A 143 -11.49 -1.51 12.03
C GLU A 143 -10.78 -0.22 12.48
N ASN A 144 -9.68 0.17 11.82
CA ASN A 144 -8.89 1.33 12.23
C ASN A 144 -9.60 2.69 12.02
N VAL A 145 -10.66 2.78 11.20
CA VAL A 145 -11.32 4.07 10.90
C VAL A 145 -11.86 4.72 12.16
N ALA A 146 -12.67 4.00 12.96
CA ALA A 146 -13.32 4.57 14.13
C ALA A 146 -12.33 4.96 15.25
N PRO A 147 -11.36 4.10 15.66
CA PRO A 147 -10.36 4.48 16.67
C PRO A 147 -9.50 5.67 16.26
N LEU A 148 -9.07 5.73 14.99
CA LEU A 148 -8.27 6.86 14.51
C LEU A 148 -9.08 8.15 14.49
N ASN A 149 -10.35 8.10 14.06
CA ASN A 149 -11.21 9.27 14.13
C ASN A 149 -11.43 9.73 15.58
N ALA A 150 -11.69 8.78 16.49
CA ALA A 150 -11.93 9.05 17.90
C ALA A 150 -10.75 9.71 18.61
N MET A 151 -9.52 9.46 18.15
CA MET A 151 -8.31 10.06 18.71
C MET A 151 -7.78 11.28 17.96
N SER A 152 -8.49 11.81 16.94
CA SER A 152 -8.00 12.88 16.05
C SER A 152 -6.78 12.47 15.21
N GLY A 153 -6.76 11.25 14.71
CA GLY A 153 -5.68 10.69 13.88
C GLY A 153 -6.08 10.31 12.46
N LEU A 154 -7.33 10.60 12.04
CA LEU A 154 -7.87 10.26 10.72
C LEU A 154 -7.75 11.47 9.76
N PRO A 155 -6.84 11.46 8.77
CA PRO A 155 -6.71 12.54 7.81
C PRO A 155 -8.00 12.76 7.02
N THR A 156 -8.44 14.01 6.94
CA THR A 156 -9.71 14.39 6.33
C THR A 156 -9.51 15.60 5.43
N ARG A 157 -10.04 15.56 4.20
CA ARG A 157 -10.01 16.65 3.19
C ARG A 157 -8.61 17.26 3.05
N ASN A 158 -7.67 16.52 2.46
CA ASN A 158 -6.26 16.88 2.35
C ASN A 158 -5.61 17.34 3.68
N LEU A 159 -5.92 16.60 4.75
CA LEU A 159 -5.48 16.85 6.13
C LEU A 159 -5.83 18.27 6.62
N THR A 160 -6.83 18.95 6.08
CA THR A 160 -7.36 20.19 6.68
C THR A 160 -7.97 19.93 8.06
N ALA A 161 -8.40 18.68 8.31
CA ALA A 161 -8.85 18.20 9.60
C ALA A 161 -8.30 16.79 9.90
N SER A 162 -8.28 16.43 11.18
CA SER A 162 -7.84 15.12 11.69
C SER A 162 -9.00 14.26 12.23
N ARG A 163 -10.24 14.71 11.96
CA ARG A 163 -11.48 13.97 12.17
C ARG A 163 -12.41 14.15 10.99
N PHE A 164 -13.17 13.12 10.71
CA PHE A 164 -14.24 13.12 9.74
C PHE A 164 -15.58 12.93 10.43
N GLU A 165 -16.50 13.86 10.18
CA GLU A 165 -17.85 13.85 10.73
C GLU A 165 -18.67 12.63 10.28
N HIS A 166 -18.36 12.08 9.10
CA HIS A 166 -18.98 10.88 8.55
C HIS A 166 -18.13 9.62 8.73
N ALA A 167 -17.14 9.60 9.62
CA ALA A 167 -16.29 8.42 9.82
C ALA A 167 -17.08 7.14 10.18
N GLN A 168 -18.24 7.28 10.84
CA GLN A 168 -19.09 6.16 11.21
C GLN A 168 -19.72 5.47 9.99
N SER A 169 -20.12 6.21 8.95
CA SER A 169 -20.75 5.60 7.77
C SER A 169 -19.77 4.80 6.93
N ILE A 170 -18.49 5.22 6.93
CA ILE A 170 -17.39 4.52 6.23
C ILE A 170 -16.53 3.68 7.20
N SER A 171 -17.03 3.34 8.38
CA SER A 171 -16.27 2.54 9.36
C SER A 171 -16.22 1.06 8.95
N GLY A 172 -15.28 0.31 9.51
CA GLY A 172 -15.22 -1.14 9.30
C GLY A 172 -16.52 -1.86 9.69
N GLU A 173 -17.15 -1.43 10.79
CA GLU A 173 -18.44 -1.92 11.26
C GLU A 173 -19.55 -1.63 10.25
N ALA A 174 -19.69 -0.39 9.78
CA ALA A 174 -20.75 -0.03 8.83
C ALA A 174 -20.57 -0.75 7.48
N MET A 175 -19.34 -0.90 7.01
CA MET A 175 -19.05 -1.66 5.80
C MET A 175 -19.36 -3.16 5.98
N ALA A 176 -19.02 -3.72 7.15
CA ALA A 176 -19.30 -5.12 7.48
C ALA A 176 -20.80 -5.42 7.58
N GLU A 177 -21.56 -4.54 8.23
CA GLU A 177 -23.00 -4.71 8.44
C GLU A 177 -23.80 -4.59 7.15
N ASN A 178 -23.46 -3.61 6.31
CA ASN A 178 -24.32 -3.21 5.19
C ASN A 178 -23.86 -3.75 3.83
N TYR A 179 -22.56 -4.00 3.65
CA TYR A 179 -22.00 -4.27 2.31
C TYR A 179 -21.17 -5.56 2.21
N LEU A 180 -20.69 -6.14 3.31
CA LEU A 180 -19.81 -7.31 3.25
C LEU A 180 -20.51 -8.52 2.62
N GLY A 181 -20.12 -8.83 1.38
CA GLY A 181 -20.62 -10.01 0.67
C GLY A 181 -19.84 -11.28 1.02
N ARG A 182 -18.51 -11.17 1.19
CA ARG A 182 -17.66 -12.31 1.58
C ARG A 182 -16.31 -11.87 2.14
N ARG A 183 -15.66 -12.82 2.81
CA ARG A 183 -14.25 -12.74 3.20
C ARG A 183 -13.43 -13.78 2.46
N ILE A 184 -12.19 -13.44 2.11
CA ILE A 184 -11.23 -14.38 1.52
C ILE A 184 -9.89 -14.29 2.23
N ALA A 185 -9.11 -15.37 2.14
CA ALA A 185 -7.79 -15.44 2.75
C ALA A 185 -6.64 -15.35 1.74
N CYS A 186 -5.48 -14.95 2.25
CA CYS A 186 -4.20 -15.23 1.62
C CYS A 186 -3.95 -16.74 1.53
N SER A 187 -3.08 -17.16 0.61
CA SER A 187 -2.71 -18.58 0.51
C SER A 187 -2.19 -19.07 1.87
N HIS A 188 -2.73 -20.19 2.36
CA HIS A 188 -2.39 -20.81 3.66
C HIS A 188 -2.67 -19.97 4.91
N CYS A 189 -3.35 -18.82 4.80
CA CYS A 189 -3.69 -17.99 5.95
C CYS A 189 -5.07 -18.38 6.50
N PRO A 190 -5.24 -18.65 7.82
CA PRO A 190 -6.54 -18.99 8.40
C PRO A 190 -7.42 -17.77 8.74
N VAL A 191 -6.91 -16.55 8.60
CA VAL A 191 -7.53 -15.33 9.16
C VAL A 191 -8.60 -14.71 8.25
N ALA A 192 -8.51 -14.90 6.93
CA ALA A 192 -9.46 -14.33 5.97
C ALA A 192 -9.69 -12.80 6.09
N CYS A 193 -8.62 -12.01 6.22
CA CYS A 193 -8.73 -10.56 6.46
C CYS A 193 -9.21 -9.73 5.26
N ILE A 194 -9.27 -10.30 4.05
CA ILE A 194 -9.65 -9.57 2.83
C ILE A 194 -11.17 -9.51 2.77
N HIS A 195 -11.71 -8.32 3.00
CA HIS A 195 -13.15 -8.06 2.97
C HIS A 195 -13.57 -7.59 1.58
N ILE A 196 -14.67 -8.14 1.09
CA ILE A 196 -15.19 -7.85 -0.25
C ILE A 196 -16.65 -7.44 -0.11
N ALA A 197 -16.90 -6.16 -0.40
CA ALA A 197 -18.22 -5.58 -0.47
C ALA A 197 -18.97 -6.09 -1.71
N ALA A 198 -20.28 -6.26 -1.60
CA ALA A 198 -21.20 -6.49 -2.70
C ALA A 198 -22.00 -5.20 -2.93
N LEU A 199 -21.54 -4.36 -3.85
CA LEU A 199 -22.24 -3.14 -4.24
C LEU A 199 -23.33 -3.51 -5.25
N ARG A 200 -24.58 -3.14 -4.96
CA ARG A 200 -25.74 -3.37 -5.84
C ARG A 200 -26.20 -2.04 -6.41
N GLU A 201 -26.11 -1.90 -7.72
CA GLU A 201 -26.45 -0.66 -8.41
C GLU A 201 -27.60 -0.94 -9.39
N PRO A 202 -28.63 -0.09 -9.43
CA PRO A 202 -29.68 -0.21 -10.44
C PRO A 202 -29.08 0.03 -11.83
N CYS A 203 -29.54 -0.71 -12.83
CA CYS A 203 -29.20 -0.43 -14.21
C CYS A 203 -29.90 0.86 -14.66
N GLU A 204 -29.17 1.73 -15.37
CA GLU A 204 -29.65 3.06 -15.78
C GLU A 204 -31.01 3.00 -16.51
N ASP A 205 -31.16 2.03 -17.41
CA ASP A 205 -32.36 1.86 -18.24
C ASP A 205 -33.42 0.91 -17.63
N GLU A 206 -33.08 0.19 -16.56
CA GLU A 206 -33.95 -0.81 -15.92
C GLU A 206 -33.82 -0.75 -14.39
N PRO A 207 -34.54 0.15 -13.70
CA PRO A 207 -34.36 0.40 -12.26
C PRO A 207 -34.61 -0.79 -11.33
N TYR A 208 -35.34 -1.81 -11.82
CA TYR A 208 -35.59 -3.06 -11.10
C TYR A 208 -34.52 -4.13 -11.33
N PHE A 209 -33.63 -3.92 -12.30
CA PHE A 209 -32.51 -4.79 -12.59
C PHE A 209 -31.24 -4.21 -11.94
N TYR A 210 -30.45 -5.06 -11.30
CA TYR A 210 -29.28 -4.64 -10.54
C TYR A 210 -28.01 -5.29 -11.07
N LYS A 211 -26.98 -4.48 -11.28
CA LYS A 211 -25.60 -4.95 -11.37
C LYS A 211 -25.07 -5.17 -9.96
N THR A 212 -24.36 -6.28 -9.75
CA THR A 212 -23.62 -6.50 -8.49
C THR A 212 -22.12 -6.49 -8.78
N SER A 213 -21.41 -5.58 -8.12
CA SER A 213 -19.96 -5.44 -8.19
C SER A 213 -19.34 -5.94 -6.88
N MET A 214 -18.28 -6.75 -6.98
CA MET A 214 -17.58 -7.28 -5.80
C MET A 214 -16.26 -6.53 -5.62
N ILE A 215 -16.16 -5.72 -4.58
CA ILE A 215 -15.12 -4.69 -4.43
C ILE A 215 -14.35 -4.93 -3.12
N SER A 216 -13.02 -5.02 -3.17
CA SER A 216 -12.22 -5.08 -1.94
C SER A 216 -12.22 -3.73 -1.22
N TYR A 217 -12.27 -3.75 0.10
CA TYR A 217 -12.04 -2.55 0.89
C TYR A 217 -11.08 -2.83 2.04
N ASP A 218 -10.20 -1.87 2.28
CA ASP A 218 -9.24 -1.84 3.36
C ASP A 218 -9.27 -0.46 4.01
N TYR A 219 -8.62 -0.33 5.17
CA TYR A 219 -8.51 0.95 5.85
C TYR A 219 -7.85 2.04 4.99
N GLU A 220 -6.77 1.72 4.28
CA GLU A 220 -6.05 2.73 3.48
C GLU A 220 -6.90 3.21 2.28
N THR A 221 -7.76 2.36 1.72
CA THR A 221 -8.68 2.77 0.66
C THR A 221 -9.81 3.63 1.23
N LEU A 222 -10.38 3.26 2.38
CA LEU A 222 -11.40 4.05 3.10
C LEU A 222 -10.86 5.43 3.52
N TYR A 223 -9.61 5.50 3.94
CA TYR A 223 -8.92 6.77 4.18
C TYR A 223 -8.79 7.55 2.85
N ALA A 224 -8.05 7.02 1.89
CA ALA A 224 -7.58 7.80 0.75
C ALA A 224 -8.70 8.18 -0.23
N LEU A 225 -9.69 7.30 -0.40
CA LEU A 225 -10.82 7.49 -1.30
C LEU A 225 -12.13 7.81 -0.55
N GLY A 226 -12.08 7.90 0.78
CA GLY A 226 -13.21 8.31 1.63
C GLY A 226 -12.90 9.61 2.34
N SER A 227 -12.39 9.54 3.58
CA SER A 227 -12.19 10.72 4.44
C SER A 227 -11.25 11.77 3.82
N MET A 228 -10.21 11.35 3.12
CA MET A 228 -9.24 12.23 2.47
C MET A 228 -9.86 13.09 1.37
N LEU A 229 -10.91 12.59 0.71
CA LEU A 229 -11.71 13.28 -0.30
C LEU A 229 -13.02 13.86 0.26
N GLY A 230 -13.30 13.67 1.55
CA GLY A 230 -14.54 14.09 2.20
C GLY A 230 -15.79 13.29 1.77
N ILE A 231 -15.61 12.08 1.24
CA ILE A 231 -16.73 11.21 0.83
C ILE A 231 -17.23 10.45 2.07
N GLY A 232 -18.46 10.77 2.48
CA GLY A 232 -19.17 10.11 3.59
C GLY A 232 -20.20 9.08 3.14
N ASP A 233 -20.44 8.97 1.83
CA ASP A 233 -21.35 8.01 1.22
C ASP A 233 -20.61 6.69 0.89
N PRO A 234 -20.98 5.54 1.50
CA PRO A 234 -20.33 4.27 1.24
C PRO A 234 -20.46 3.78 -0.21
N GLU A 235 -21.60 4.03 -0.88
CA GLU A 235 -21.79 3.57 -2.26
C GLU A 235 -20.90 4.35 -3.23
N GLY A 236 -20.85 5.68 -3.11
CA GLY A 236 -19.93 6.53 -3.85
C GLY A 236 -18.46 6.18 -3.61
N TYR A 237 -18.09 5.90 -2.36
CA TYR A 237 -16.76 5.37 -2.04
C TYR A 237 -16.47 4.06 -2.78
N LEU A 238 -17.39 3.09 -2.75
CA LEU A 238 -17.22 1.80 -3.42
C LEU A 238 -17.12 1.95 -4.95
N ARG A 239 -17.92 2.84 -5.57
CA ARG A 239 -17.81 3.16 -7.01
C ARG A 239 -16.44 3.73 -7.37
N LEU A 240 -15.88 4.58 -6.52
CA LEU A 240 -14.56 5.14 -6.72
C LEU A 240 -13.46 4.07 -6.59
N VAL A 241 -13.54 3.20 -5.57
CA VAL A 241 -12.62 2.06 -5.45
C VAL A 241 -12.69 1.17 -6.69
N ASP A 242 -13.90 0.83 -7.15
CA ASP A 242 -14.08 0.01 -8.36
C ASP A 242 -13.40 0.65 -9.58
N THR A 243 -13.56 1.97 -9.76
CA THR A 243 -12.92 2.73 -10.85
C THR A 243 -11.39 2.67 -10.78
N ILE A 244 -10.81 2.80 -9.58
CA ILE A 244 -9.37 2.72 -9.32
C ILE A 244 -8.84 1.29 -9.59
N GLU A 245 -9.52 0.26 -9.11
CA GLU A 245 -9.12 -1.14 -9.28
C GLU A 245 -9.21 -1.58 -10.75
N HIS A 246 -10.25 -1.14 -11.48
CA HIS A 246 -10.40 -1.41 -12.91
C HIS A 246 -9.20 -0.93 -13.73
N SER A 247 -8.66 0.24 -13.37
CA SER A 247 -7.50 0.83 -14.03
C SER A 247 -6.16 0.33 -13.48
N ALA A 248 -6.18 -0.35 -12.34
CA ALA A 248 -5.02 -0.74 -11.53
C ALA A 248 -4.16 0.48 -11.11
N LEU A 249 -4.78 1.49 -10.51
CA LEU A 249 -4.08 2.59 -9.84
C LEU A 249 -3.80 2.26 -8.37
N ASP A 250 -2.73 2.85 -7.80
CA ASP A 250 -2.57 2.92 -6.35
C ASP A 250 -3.69 3.78 -5.75
N ALA A 251 -4.58 3.17 -4.99
CA ALA A 251 -5.70 3.87 -4.34
C ALA A 251 -5.24 4.98 -3.41
N MET A 252 -4.14 4.80 -2.68
CA MET A 252 -3.65 5.82 -1.76
C MET A 252 -3.14 7.04 -2.53
N THR A 253 -2.24 6.80 -3.48
CA THR A 253 -1.67 7.88 -4.29
C THR A 253 -2.74 8.61 -5.09
N ALA A 254 -3.64 7.88 -5.76
CA ALA A 254 -4.73 8.49 -6.50
C ALA A 254 -5.64 9.35 -5.59
N GLY A 255 -5.99 8.85 -4.40
CA GLY A 255 -6.81 9.58 -3.44
C GLY A 255 -6.16 10.87 -2.94
N VAL A 256 -4.89 10.82 -2.53
CA VAL A 256 -4.16 12.02 -2.08
C VAL A 256 -3.92 12.99 -3.24
N ALA A 257 -3.68 12.49 -4.45
CA ALA A 257 -3.54 13.33 -5.65
C ALA A 257 -4.83 14.08 -5.99
N LEU A 258 -5.97 13.40 -5.91
CA LEU A 258 -7.29 14.01 -6.09
C LEU A 258 -7.60 15.00 -4.95
N ALA A 259 -7.22 14.70 -3.71
CA ALA A 259 -7.40 15.62 -2.58
C ALA A 259 -6.58 16.91 -2.75
N TRP A 260 -5.31 16.80 -3.16
CA TRP A 260 -4.49 17.97 -3.48
C TRP A 260 -5.10 18.77 -4.63
N ALA A 261 -5.58 18.10 -5.68
CA ALA A 261 -6.22 18.75 -6.83
C ALA A 261 -7.49 19.52 -6.41
N THR A 262 -8.32 18.97 -5.53
CA THR A 262 -9.50 19.65 -4.99
C THR A 262 -9.13 20.88 -4.18
N GLU A 263 -8.13 20.79 -3.28
CA GLU A 263 -7.68 21.96 -2.51
C GLU A 263 -7.03 23.02 -3.44
N ALA A 264 -6.27 22.60 -4.45
CA ALA A 264 -5.70 23.50 -5.45
C ALA A 264 -6.78 24.23 -6.26
N PHE A 265 -7.87 23.54 -6.60
CA PHE A 265 -9.03 24.12 -7.28
C PHE A 265 -9.76 25.14 -6.39
N GLU A 266 -10.03 24.82 -5.12
CA GLU A 266 -10.63 25.76 -4.15
C GLU A 266 -9.78 27.02 -3.96
N LYS A 267 -8.44 26.85 -3.95
CA LYS A 267 -7.47 27.95 -3.86
C LYS A 267 -7.21 28.66 -5.20
N LYS A 268 -7.90 28.26 -6.28
CA LYS A 268 -7.78 28.84 -7.63
C LYS A 268 -6.37 28.74 -8.24
N LEU A 269 -5.59 27.74 -7.83
CA LEU A 269 -4.30 27.39 -8.46
C LEU A 269 -4.50 26.66 -9.78
N ILE A 270 -5.64 25.98 -9.91
CA ILE A 270 -6.13 25.34 -11.13
C ILE A 270 -7.61 25.70 -11.31
N SER A 271 -8.13 25.46 -12.51
CA SER A 271 -9.51 25.73 -12.89
C SER A 271 -10.08 24.59 -13.75
N THR A 272 -11.31 24.76 -14.24
CA THR A 272 -11.93 23.84 -15.20
C THR A 272 -11.15 23.72 -16.51
N ALA A 273 -10.29 24.68 -16.84
CA ALA A 273 -9.41 24.59 -18.01
C ALA A 273 -8.38 23.45 -17.86
N GLU A 274 -7.78 23.32 -16.68
CA GLU A 274 -6.79 22.27 -16.38
C GLU A 274 -7.45 20.89 -16.21
N THR A 275 -8.60 20.86 -15.54
CA THR A 275 -9.33 19.63 -15.17
C THR A 275 -10.26 19.12 -16.28
N ASP A 276 -10.12 19.62 -17.51
CA ASP A 276 -10.90 19.19 -18.68
C ASP A 276 -12.42 19.32 -18.44
N GLY A 277 -12.83 20.44 -17.85
CA GLY A 277 -14.22 20.77 -17.58
C GLY A 277 -14.77 20.28 -16.24
N LEU A 278 -14.01 19.55 -15.42
CA LEU A 278 -14.49 19.09 -14.11
C LEU A 278 -14.40 20.17 -13.03
N THR A 279 -15.47 20.31 -12.27
CA THR A 279 -15.48 21.07 -11.02
C THR A 279 -15.18 20.13 -9.86
N LEU A 280 -13.95 20.13 -9.35
CA LEU A 280 -13.57 19.28 -8.22
C LEU A 280 -14.14 19.82 -6.91
N ALA A 281 -14.83 18.97 -6.15
CA ALA A 281 -15.44 19.34 -4.88
C ALA A 281 -15.32 18.20 -3.84
N TRP A 282 -15.15 18.54 -2.57
CA TRP A 282 -15.12 17.53 -1.49
C TRP A 282 -16.43 16.74 -1.44
N GLY A 283 -16.32 15.41 -1.33
CA GLY A 283 -17.45 14.50 -1.25
C GLY A 283 -18.09 14.10 -2.58
N ASP A 284 -17.70 14.68 -3.71
CA ASP A 284 -18.29 14.36 -5.02
C ASP A 284 -17.63 13.12 -5.66
N ALA A 285 -18.11 11.94 -5.24
CA ALA A 285 -17.57 10.65 -5.68
C ALA A 285 -17.62 10.44 -7.20
N ASP A 286 -18.66 10.92 -7.88
CA ASP A 286 -18.83 10.68 -9.32
C ASP A 286 -17.85 11.55 -10.13
N THR A 287 -17.65 12.81 -9.73
CA THR A 287 -16.60 13.64 -10.30
C THR A 287 -15.20 13.06 -10.05
N TYR A 288 -14.95 12.49 -8.87
CA TYR A 288 -13.67 11.81 -8.60
C TYR A 288 -13.47 10.55 -9.44
N CYS A 289 -14.52 9.78 -9.72
CA CYS A 289 -14.42 8.64 -10.64
C CYS A 289 -13.97 9.10 -12.02
N GLU A 290 -14.54 10.20 -12.52
CA GLU A 290 -14.15 10.73 -13.82
C GLU A 290 -12.74 11.33 -13.80
N ALA A 291 -12.36 12.05 -12.75
CA ALA A 291 -11.00 12.56 -12.58
C ALA A 291 -9.97 11.42 -12.54
N ALA A 292 -10.28 10.29 -11.89
CA ALA A 292 -9.44 9.09 -11.88
C ALA A 292 -9.27 8.48 -13.28
N ARG A 293 -10.33 8.44 -14.10
CA ARG A 293 -10.23 8.02 -15.51
C ARG A 293 -9.34 8.97 -16.31
N ARG A 294 -9.41 10.28 -16.04
CA ARG A 294 -8.57 11.30 -16.66
C ARG A 294 -7.10 11.25 -16.24
N ILE A 295 -6.79 10.82 -15.01
CA ILE A 295 -5.42 10.48 -14.61
C ILE A 295 -4.84 9.39 -15.53
N VAL A 296 -5.66 8.41 -15.90
CA VAL A 296 -5.21 7.30 -16.76
C VAL A 296 -5.13 7.71 -18.23
N SER A 297 -6.12 8.45 -18.75
CA SER A 297 -6.16 8.87 -20.16
C SER A 297 -5.28 10.08 -20.47
N GLN A 298 -4.93 10.87 -19.45
CA GLN A 298 -4.02 12.02 -19.52
C GLN A 298 -4.35 13.05 -20.62
N PRO A 299 -5.61 13.55 -20.69
CA PRO A 299 -6.07 14.39 -21.80
C PRO A 299 -5.40 15.76 -21.80
N THR A 300 -5.15 16.32 -20.60
CA THR A 300 -4.52 17.63 -20.41
C THR A 300 -3.13 17.49 -19.83
N GLU A 301 -2.34 18.56 -19.87
CA GLU A 301 -1.03 18.58 -19.21
C GLU A 301 -1.14 18.42 -17.70
N PHE A 302 -2.20 18.96 -17.09
CA PHE A 302 -2.50 18.78 -15.67
C PHE A 302 -2.59 17.29 -15.31
N TYR A 303 -3.38 16.50 -16.06
CA TYR A 303 -3.50 15.07 -15.79
C TYR A 303 -2.22 14.28 -16.13
N ARG A 304 -1.41 14.71 -17.11
CA ARG A 304 -0.07 14.13 -17.35
C ARG A 304 0.87 14.31 -16.15
N LEU A 305 0.80 15.47 -15.49
CA LEU A 305 1.59 15.75 -14.29
C LEU A 305 1.01 15.03 -13.08
N LEU A 306 -0.31 15.01 -12.91
CA LEU A 306 -0.96 14.30 -11.82
C LEU A 306 -0.73 12.78 -11.92
N ALA A 307 -0.64 12.22 -13.12
CA ALA A 307 -0.22 10.84 -13.38
C ALA A 307 1.24 10.54 -12.98
N ARG A 308 2.02 11.57 -12.63
CA ARG A 308 3.38 11.45 -12.10
C ARG A 308 3.46 11.66 -10.58
N GLY A 309 2.34 11.97 -9.92
CA GLY A 309 2.21 12.19 -8.48
C GLY A 309 2.00 13.66 -8.13
N VAL A 310 1.68 13.94 -6.87
CA VAL A 310 1.37 15.29 -6.37
C VAL A 310 2.57 16.23 -6.52
N ASP A 311 3.79 15.77 -6.24
CA ASP A 311 4.99 16.60 -6.36
C ASP A 311 5.14 17.19 -7.77
N ALA A 312 4.93 16.38 -8.81
CA ALA A 312 5.06 16.84 -10.20
C ALA A 312 3.99 17.88 -10.58
N ALA A 313 2.78 17.76 -10.04
CA ALA A 313 1.73 18.75 -10.26
C ALA A 313 1.98 20.03 -9.44
N ALA A 314 2.37 19.89 -8.17
CA ALA A 314 2.63 21.00 -7.26
C ALA A 314 3.84 21.85 -7.65
N GLU A 315 4.89 21.24 -8.22
CA GLU A 315 6.04 21.97 -8.79
C GLU A 315 5.60 22.97 -9.88
N LYS A 316 4.55 22.65 -10.66
CA LYS A 316 4.05 23.52 -11.72
C LYS A 316 2.97 24.50 -11.26
N TYR A 317 1.98 24.00 -10.53
CA TYR A 317 0.77 24.76 -10.21
C TYR A 317 0.81 25.39 -8.80
N GLY A 318 1.85 25.12 -8.00
CA GLY A 318 1.98 25.58 -6.63
C GLY A 318 1.36 24.63 -5.61
N GLY A 319 1.15 25.08 -4.37
CA GLY A 319 0.52 24.27 -3.33
C GLY A 319 1.44 23.22 -2.67
N THR A 320 2.75 23.42 -2.72
CA THR A 320 3.76 22.57 -2.08
C THR A 320 3.62 22.48 -0.56
N ASP A 321 3.00 23.48 0.07
CA ASP A 321 2.76 23.52 1.53
C ASP A 321 1.71 22.48 1.98
N PHE A 322 0.78 22.12 1.09
CA PHE A 322 -0.28 21.14 1.32
C PHE A 322 -0.18 19.93 0.40
N ALA A 323 0.97 19.75 -0.26
CA ALA A 323 1.35 18.52 -0.95
C ALA A 323 1.81 17.49 0.09
N LEU A 324 0.92 16.57 0.47
CA LEU A 324 1.19 15.56 1.49
C LEU A 324 1.97 14.37 0.91
N THR A 325 3.24 14.62 0.58
CA THR A 325 4.15 13.64 0.00
C THR A 325 5.40 13.44 0.86
N TYR A 326 5.96 12.24 0.80
CA TYR A 326 7.13 11.78 1.54
C TYR A 326 8.05 11.05 0.57
N GLY A 327 9.20 11.65 0.23
CA GLY A 327 10.09 11.09 -0.79
C GLY A 327 9.36 10.80 -2.11
N ARG A 328 8.47 11.72 -2.51
CA ARG A 328 7.60 11.60 -3.69
C ARG A 328 6.60 10.46 -3.66
N ASN A 329 6.21 10.03 -2.46
CA ASN A 329 5.12 9.10 -2.23
C ASN A 329 4.05 9.74 -1.36
N GLU A 330 2.80 9.62 -1.76
CA GLU A 330 1.67 10.23 -1.10
C GLU A 330 1.44 9.66 0.30
N MET A 331 0.85 10.48 1.17
CA MET A 331 0.66 10.20 2.58
C MET A 331 -0.13 8.90 2.84
N PRO A 332 0.32 8.05 3.79
CA PRO A 332 -0.50 7.01 4.39
C PRO A 332 -1.54 7.55 5.38
N GLY A 333 -2.58 6.77 5.70
CA GLY A 333 -3.73 7.21 6.50
C GLY A 333 -3.48 7.64 7.95
N TYR A 334 -2.25 7.73 8.45
CA TYR A 334 -1.98 7.96 9.87
C TYR A 334 -1.41 9.35 10.17
N HIS A 335 -2.25 10.24 10.71
CA HIS A 335 -1.82 11.51 11.32
C HIS A 335 -1.81 11.39 12.85
N THR A 336 -1.00 10.48 13.38
CA THR A 336 -1.00 10.13 14.82
C THR A 336 0.02 10.90 15.65
N GLY A 337 1.01 11.54 15.01
CA GLY A 337 2.10 12.22 15.69
C GLY A 337 3.41 12.20 14.91
N PRO A 338 4.51 12.69 15.52
CA PRO A 338 5.77 12.87 14.84
C PRO A 338 6.42 11.54 14.44
N ALA A 339 6.24 10.45 15.18
CA ALA A 339 6.87 9.18 14.82
C ALA A 339 6.25 8.57 13.55
N SER A 340 4.93 8.73 13.33
CA SER A 340 4.27 8.34 12.07
C SER A 340 4.86 9.09 10.88
N HIS A 341 4.91 10.42 10.96
CA HIS A 341 5.46 11.26 9.90
C HIS A 341 6.95 11.00 9.66
N LEU A 342 7.76 10.84 10.72
CA LEU A 342 9.15 10.42 10.60
C LEU A 342 9.27 9.08 9.89
N GLY A 343 8.44 8.10 10.26
CA GLY A 343 8.41 6.79 9.63
C GLY A 343 8.17 6.87 8.12
N PHE A 344 7.34 7.83 7.65
CA PHE A 344 7.11 8.07 6.23
C PHE A 344 8.27 8.82 5.58
N LEU A 345 8.87 9.79 6.28
CA LEU A 345 10.02 10.56 5.79
C LEU A 345 11.26 9.69 5.60
N VAL A 346 11.56 8.79 6.55
CA VAL A 346 12.80 7.99 6.58
C VAL A 346 12.59 6.51 6.31
N GLY A 347 11.36 6.05 6.09
CA GLY A 347 11.14 4.67 5.66
C GLY A 347 11.87 4.39 4.34
N THR A 348 12.50 3.21 4.21
CA THR A 348 13.21 2.84 2.97
C THR A 348 12.36 2.98 1.72
N ARG A 349 11.04 2.77 1.83
CA ARG A 349 10.04 2.93 0.75
C ARG A 349 9.06 4.09 1.00
N HIS A 350 9.29 4.94 2.00
CA HIS A 350 8.37 6.00 2.41
C HIS A 350 6.94 5.48 2.69
N SER A 351 6.86 4.36 3.43
CA SER A 351 5.61 3.65 3.71
C SER A 351 5.39 3.43 5.20
N HIS A 352 4.13 3.49 5.64
CA HIS A 352 3.71 3.06 6.99
C HIS A 352 4.00 1.57 7.27
N LEU A 353 4.36 0.78 6.25
CA LEU A 353 4.76 -0.60 6.40
C LEU A 353 6.28 -0.78 6.60
N ASP A 354 7.09 0.26 6.43
CA ASP A 354 8.53 0.16 6.66
C ASP A 354 8.87 0.08 8.15
N ASN A 355 8.14 0.83 8.98
CA ASN A 355 8.24 0.82 10.44
C ASN A 355 6.88 1.11 11.08
N ALA A 356 6.77 0.97 12.40
CA ALA A 356 5.51 1.13 13.15
C ALA A 356 5.35 2.53 13.77
N GLY A 357 5.82 3.60 13.12
CA GLY A 357 5.80 4.96 13.68
C GLY A 357 4.45 5.36 14.29
N TYR A 358 3.35 5.07 13.60
CA TYR A 358 1.99 5.29 14.10
C TYR A 358 1.68 4.54 15.41
N SER A 359 2.18 3.32 15.56
CA SER A 359 2.00 2.55 16.80
C SER A 359 2.87 3.10 17.93
N LEU A 360 4.03 3.69 17.61
CA LEU A 360 4.90 4.34 18.58
C LEU A 360 4.22 5.61 19.13
N ASP A 361 3.61 6.40 18.24
CA ASP A 361 2.79 7.55 18.63
C ASP A 361 1.67 7.13 19.59
N GLN A 362 0.83 6.18 19.16
CA GLN A 362 -0.37 5.76 19.87
C GLN A 362 -0.11 5.13 21.24
N LYS A 363 1.02 4.43 21.43
CA LYS A 363 1.30 3.68 22.66
C LYS A 363 2.23 4.38 23.63
N VAL A 364 3.13 5.21 23.10
CA VAL A 364 4.25 5.80 23.84
C VAL A 364 4.19 7.31 23.81
N LEU A 365 4.28 7.95 22.64
CA LEU A 365 4.44 9.41 22.59
C LEU A 365 3.18 10.17 22.99
N VAL A 366 2.00 9.56 22.87
CA VAL A 366 0.76 10.14 23.42
C VAL A 366 0.82 10.35 24.94
N LYS A 367 1.74 9.65 25.64
CA LYS A 367 1.97 9.80 27.09
C LYS A 367 3.08 10.81 27.40
N GLY A 368 3.84 11.25 26.41
CA GLY A 368 4.97 12.16 26.56
C GLY A 368 5.94 12.04 25.40
N LEU A 369 6.36 13.19 24.86
CA LEU A 369 7.30 13.23 23.73
C LEU A 369 8.69 12.73 24.17
N LEU A 370 9.24 11.78 23.41
CA LEU A 370 10.59 11.26 23.65
C LEU A 370 11.65 12.18 23.01
N PRO A 371 12.89 12.20 23.53
CA PRO A 371 13.99 12.88 22.87
C PRO A 371 14.21 12.38 21.43
N PRO A 372 14.62 13.24 20.48
CA PRO A 372 14.85 12.86 19.08
C PRO A 372 15.68 11.59 18.88
N ALA A 373 16.80 11.45 19.61
CA ALA A 373 17.68 10.29 19.49
C ALA A 373 17.02 8.98 19.93
N GLU A 374 16.12 9.02 20.92
CA GLU A 374 15.39 7.82 21.36
C GLU A 374 14.30 7.45 20.35
N THR A 375 13.56 8.44 19.82
CA THR A 375 12.56 8.23 18.77
C THR A 375 13.20 7.62 17.51
N ALA A 376 14.33 8.17 17.05
CA ALA A 376 15.10 7.64 15.92
C ALA A 376 15.47 6.17 16.12
N ARG A 377 16.04 5.83 17.29
CA ARG A 377 16.45 4.46 17.62
C ARG A 377 15.29 3.48 17.59
N LYS A 378 14.12 3.85 18.13
CA LYS A 378 12.93 2.99 18.13
C LYS A 378 12.40 2.75 16.70
N ILE A 379 12.36 3.78 15.88
CA ILE A 379 11.92 3.69 14.48
C ILE A 379 12.86 2.80 13.67
N VAL A 380 14.18 3.06 13.74
CA VAL A 380 15.20 2.31 12.99
C VAL A 380 15.25 0.85 13.42
N ASN A 381 15.22 0.56 14.73
CA ASN A 381 15.24 -0.82 15.22
C ASN A 381 14.00 -1.61 14.77
N GLU A 382 12.83 -0.99 14.75
CA GLU A 382 11.62 -1.61 14.22
C GLU A 382 11.72 -1.86 12.71
N GLU A 383 12.29 -0.95 11.94
CA GLU A 383 12.52 -1.15 10.50
C GLU A 383 13.55 -2.25 10.21
N VAL A 384 14.64 -2.31 10.99
CA VAL A 384 15.66 -3.36 10.92
C VAL A 384 15.03 -4.73 11.15
N ARG A 385 14.20 -4.87 12.19
CA ARG A 385 13.47 -6.11 12.46
C ARG A 385 12.56 -6.51 11.31
N ARG A 386 11.85 -5.54 10.71
CA ARG A 386 10.98 -5.78 9.54
C ARG A 386 11.75 -6.21 8.29
N GLN A 387 13.05 -5.96 8.18
CA GLN A 387 13.85 -6.50 7.08
C GLN A 387 13.91 -8.04 7.10
N ILE A 388 13.97 -8.64 8.29
CA ILE A 388 13.91 -10.10 8.46
C ILE A 388 12.51 -10.60 8.10
N LEU A 389 11.48 -10.00 8.71
CA LEU A 389 10.09 -10.45 8.50
C LEU A 389 9.66 -10.35 7.02
N SER A 390 10.05 -9.28 6.33
CA SER A 390 9.75 -9.09 4.90
C SER A 390 10.56 -10.01 3.98
N SER A 391 11.81 -10.34 4.33
CA SER A 391 12.62 -11.32 3.59
C SER A 391 12.02 -12.73 3.66
N LEU A 392 11.33 -13.05 4.76
CA LEU A 392 10.57 -14.28 4.94
C LEU A 392 9.16 -14.22 4.32
N VAL A 393 8.80 -13.09 3.69
CA VAL A 393 7.49 -12.85 3.07
C VAL A 393 6.34 -13.04 4.06
N MET A 394 6.58 -12.69 5.33
CA MET A 394 5.56 -12.81 6.38
C MET A 394 4.57 -11.66 6.32
N CYS A 395 3.30 -11.97 6.58
CA CYS A 395 2.25 -10.96 6.68
C CYS A 395 2.48 -10.08 7.91
N PHE A 396 2.60 -8.77 7.72
CA PHE A 396 2.81 -7.85 8.82
C PHE A 396 1.63 -7.76 9.80
N PHE A 397 0.42 -8.18 9.44
CA PHE A 397 -0.67 -8.29 10.42
C PHE A 397 -0.38 -9.35 11.48
N ALA A 398 0.32 -10.43 11.11
CA ALA A 398 0.73 -11.49 12.02
C ALA A 398 2.08 -11.23 12.69
N ARG A 399 2.71 -10.07 12.51
CA ARG A 399 4.04 -9.77 13.09
C ARG A 399 4.14 -9.89 14.62
N GLY A 400 3.00 -9.82 15.31
CA GLY A 400 2.93 -10.02 16.76
C GLY A 400 2.97 -11.49 17.18
N ILE A 401 2.70 -12.42 16.26
CA ILE A 401 2.84 -13.88 16.44
C ILE A 401 4.30 -14.28 16.16
N TYR A 402 4.90 -13.71 15.11
CA TYR A 402 6.29 -13.97 14.73
C TYR A 402 7.27 -13.15 15.58
N ASP A 403 7.39 -13.53 16.86
CA ASP A 403 8.51 -13.10 17.70
C ASP A 403 9.84 -13.70 17.22
N ASP A 404 10.95 -13.17 17.73
CA ASP A 404 12.29 -13.49 17.22
C ASP A 404 12.65 -14.97 17.50
N ASP A 405 12.17 -15.54 18.61
CA ASP A 405 12.38 -16.95 18.94
C ASP A 405 11.59 -17.87 18.00
N LEU A 406 10.31 -17.57 17.74
CA LEU A 406 9.50 -18.35 16.80
C LEU A 406 10.07 -18.27 15.39
N VAL A 407 10.59 -17.12 14.95
CA VAL A 407 11.26 -16.97 13.66
C VAL A 407 12.50 -17.87 13.59
N ARG A 408 13.32 -17.90 14.65
CA ARG A 408 14.50 -18.77 14.73
C ARG A 408 14.12 -20.24 14.69
N ASP A 409 13.12 -20.66 15.46
CA ASP A 409 12.63 -22.04 15.46
C ASP A 409 12.12 -22.46 14.06
N CYS A 410 11.39 -21.57 13.38
CA CYS A 410 10.92 -21.81 12.01
C CYS A 410 12.08 -21.97 11.02
N LEU A 411 13.10 -21.11 11.10
CA LEU A 411 14.30 -21.21 10.26
C LEU A 411 15.09 -22.50 10.54
N ALA A 412 15.29 -22.85 11.81
CA ALA A 412 15.95 -24.08 12.22
C ALA A 412 15.22 -25.32 11.69
N SER A 413 13.88 -25.31 11.67
CA SER A 413 13.06 -26.42 11.15
C SER A 413 13.30 -26.74 9.66
N VAL A 414 13.83 -25.77 8.90
CA VAL A 414 14.19 -25.92 7.49
C VAL A 414 15.72 -25.93 7.27
N GLY A 415 16.50 -26.12 8.33
CA GLY A 415 17.96 -26.26 8.27
C GLY A 415 18.73 -24.94 8.23
N ILE A 416 18.11 -23.81 8.59
CA ILE A 416 18.74 -22.50 8.66
C ILE A 416 18.93 -22.14 10.14
N ASP A 417 20.05 -22.55 10.73
CA ASP A 417 20.35 -22.25 12.13
C ASP A 417 20.96 -20.84 12.27
N ARG A 418 20.31 -19.99 13.06
CA ARG A 418 20.69 -18.60 13.32
C ARG A 418 20.30 -18.22 14.75
N ASP A 419 21.23 -17.61 15.47
CA ASP A 419 20.92 -16.95 16.74
C ASP A 419 20.32 -15.55 16.52
N ALA A 420 19.92 -14.90 17.61
CA ALA A 420 19.30 -13.58 17.57
C ALA A 420 20.25 -12.51 17.03
N GLU A 421 21.53 -12.56 17.41
CA GLU A 421 22.56 -11.61 16.98
C GLU A 421 22.81 -11.70 15.47
N ALA A 422 22.85 -12.92 14.92
CA ALA A 422 22.98 -13.15 13.49
C ALA A 422 21.77 -12.61 12.71
N LEU A 423 20.54 -12.78 13.23
CA LEU A 423 19.34 -12.21 12.61
C LEU A 423 19.35 -10.68 12.65
N GLU A 424 19.72 -10.09 13.79
CA GLU A 424 19.85 -8.63 13.90
C GLU A 424 20.89 -8.09 12.90
N THR A 425 22.04 -8.74 12.81
CA THR A 425 23.12 -8.39 11.86
C THR A 425 22.63 -8.45 10.42
N ILE A 426 21.90 -9.51 10.03
CA ILE A 426 21.30 -9.62 8.69
C ILE A 426 20.29 -8.49 8.45
N GLY A 427 19.45 -8.18 9.44
CA GLY A 427 18.47 -7.10 9.35
C GLY A 427 19.13 -5.73 9.13
N ARG A 428 20.17 -5.42 9.90
CA ARG A 428 20.96 -4.19 9.77
C ARG A 428 21.65 -4.10 8.41
N ARG A 429 22.21 -5.22 7.93
CA ARG A 429 22.80 -5.29 6.59
C ARG A 429 21.79 -5.01 5.49
N ILE A 430 20.62 -5.66 5.50
CA ILE A 430 19.59 -5.42 4.48
C ILE A 430 19.10 -3.98 4.51
N TYR A 431 18.94 -3.41 5.71
CA TYR A 431 18.58 -2.01 5.90
C TYR A 431 19.64 -1.07 5.29
N ALA A 432 20.91 -1.30 5.60
CA ALA A 432 22.03 -0.53 5.06
C ALA A 432 22.12 -0.64 3.53
N GLU A 433 21.98 -1.84 2.95
CA GLU A 433 22.00 -2.06 1.50
C GLU A 433 20.86 -1.33 0.77
N LYS A 434 19.66 -1.30 1.35
CA LYS A 434 18.54 -0.53 0.80
C LYS A 434 18.85 0.97 0.79
N TYR A 435 19.47 1.47 1.86
CA TYR A 435 19.89 2.87 1.94
C TYR A 435 21.05 3.20 1.01
N ALA A 436 22.04 2.32 0.90
CA ALA A 436 23.13 2.44 -0.06
C ALA A 436 22.59 2.55 -1.49
N TYR A 437 21.59 1.74 -1.84
CA TYR A 437 20.87 1.87 -3.10
C TYR A 437 20.21 3.26 -3.22
N LYS A 438 19.43 3.71 -2.23
CA LYS A 438 18.76 5.03 -2.27
C LYS A 438 19.77 6.17 -2.48
N PHE A 439 20.85 6.19 -1.72
CA PHE A 439 21.88 7.23 -1.82
C PHE A 439 22.58 7.21 -3.18
N ARG A 440 22.87 6.02 -3.74
CA ARG A 440 23.39 5.89 -5.10
C ARG A 440 22.46 6.50 -6.14
N GLU A 441 21.15 6.34 -5.97
CA GLU A 441 20.13 6.93 -6.85
C GLU A 441 19.83 8.42 -6.55
N GLY A 442 20.60 9.07 -5.66
CA GLY A 442 20.51 10.51 -5.38
C GLY A 442 19.58 10.92 -4.24
N PHE A 443 19.09 9.98 -3.44
CA PHE A 443 18.34 10.29 -2.21
C PHE A 443 19.21 11.06 -1.20
N SER A 444 18.61 11.97 -0.44
CA SER A 444 19.29 12.76 0.59
C SER A 444 18.35 13.03 1.75
N LEU A 445 18.77 12.68 2.98
CA LEU A 445 18.03 12.97 4.20
C LEU A 445 17.90 14.48 4.44
N ASP A 446 18.96 15.24 4.16
CA ASP A 446 19.01 16.70 4.37
C ASP A 446 18.05 17.48 3.45
N ARG A 447 17.62 16.87 2.34
CA ARG A 447 16.75 17.49 1.33
C ARG A 447 15.30 17.00 1.42
N LEU A 448 14.95 16.27 2.48
CA LEU A 448 13.58 15.83 2.69
C LEU A 448 12.67 17.05 2.89
N HIS A 449 11.67 17.18 2.02
CA HIS A 449 10.57 18.10 2.21
C HIS A 449 9.67 17.60 3.34
N ILE A 450 9.32 18.49 4.26
CA ILE A 450 8.37 18.22 5.33
C ILE A 450 7.11 19.01 4.99
N PRO A 451 5.99 18.36 4.64
CA PRO A 451 4.78 19.08 4.27
C PRO A 451 4.29 19.96 5.44
N LYS A 452 4.23 21.28 5.25
CA LYS A 452 3.84 22.23 6.30
C LYS A 452 2.50 21.89 6.94
N ARG A 453 1.54 21.39 6.15
CA ARG A 453 0.20 20.96 6.60
C ARG A 453 0.22 20.01 7.80
N ILE A 454 1.22 19.16 7.96
CA ILE A 454 1.27 18.21 9.10
C ILE A 454 1.53 18.89 10.45
N LEU A 455 2.03 20.13 10.42
CA LEU A 455 2.29 20.97 11.60
C LEU A 455 1.12 21.91 11.91
N GLU A 456 0.27 22.18 10.90
CA GLU A 456 -0.90 23.05 11.02
C GLU A 456 -2.10 22.31 11.61
N THR A 457 -2.22 21.02 11.31
CA THR A 457 -3.34 20.18 11.75
C THR A 457 -2.99 19.48 13.05
N VAL A 458 -3.93 19.50 14.00
CA VAL A 458 -3.71 18.90 15.32
C VAL A 458 -3.70 17.37 15.22
N SER A 459 -2.61 16.78 15.74
CA SER A 459 -2.46 15.33 15.91
C SER A 459 -2.67 14.91 17.39
N PRO A 460 -2.84 13.61 17.69
CA PRO A 460 -2.95 13.09 19.05
C PRO A 460 -1.73 13.40 19.93
N VAL A 461 -0.51 13.37 19.36
CA VAL A 461 0.73 13.73 20.06
C VAL A 461 0.92 15.24 19.98
N LYS A 462 1.24 15.86 21.12
CA LYS A 462 1.43 17.31 21.26
C LYS A 462 2.91 17.68 21.33
N ASP A 463 3.18 18.98 21.28
CA ASP A 463 4.47 19.60 21.61
C ASP A 463 5.65 19.18 20.71
N TRP A 464 5.39 18.93 19.43
CA TRP A 464 6.42 18.69 18.42
C TRP A 464 6.31 19.71 17.28
N ASP A 465 7.44 20.00 16.64
CA ASP A 465 7.55 20.96 15.56
C ASP A 465 8.51 20.46 14.46
N GLU A 466 8.79 21.31 13.47
CA GLU A 466 9.74 20.97 12.41
C GLU A 466 11.16 20.75 12.93
N ALA A 467 11.59 21.49 13.97
CA ALA A 467 12.92 21.33 14.56
C ALA A 467 13.08 19.95 15.20
N TYR A 468 12.05 19.45 15.88
CA TYR A 468 12.01 18.09 16.41
C TYR A 468 12.16 17.03 15.30
N LEU A 469 11.40 17.18 14.20
CA LEU A 469 11.49 16.26 13.07
C LEU A 469 12.90 16.28 12.46
N ARG A 470 13.47 17.45 12.20
CA ARG A 470 14.82 17.59 11.62
C ARG A 470 15.90 17.03 12.52
N ALA A 471 15.84 17.28 13.83
CA ALA A 471 16.75 16.70 14.80
C ALA A 471 16.65 15.16 14.78
N THR A 472 15.45 14.61 14.70
CA THR A 472 15.25 13.16 14.66
C THR A 472 15.75 12.54 13.35
N ILE A 473 15.56 13.20 12.21
CA ILE A 473 16.11 12.78 10.90
C ILE A 473 17.64 12.74 10.94
N ALA A 474 18.29 13.73 11.57
CA ALA A 474 19.74 13.73 11.73
C ALA A 474 20.23 12.54 12.56
N GLU A 475 19.53 12.19 13.64
CA GLU A 475 19.83 10.99 14.43
C GLU A 475 19.61 9.68 13.65
N VAL A 476 18.58 9.62 12.79
CA VAL A 476 18.39 8.49 11.87
C VAL A 476 19.56 8.36 10.90
N GLY A 477 20.08 9.49 10.38
CA GLY A 477 21.28 9.51 9.54
C GLY A 477 22.48 8.83 10.19
N LYS A 478 22.77 9.16 11.46
CA LYS A 478 23.84 8.52 12.23
C LYS A 478 23.66 7.01 12.36
N LEU A 479 22.43 6.56 12.62
CA LEU A 479 22.11 5.13 12.75
C LEU A 479 22.26 4.36 11.43
N ILE A 480 22.00 5.02 10.29
CA ILE A 480 22.24 4.43 8.95
C ILE A 480 23.75 4.29 8.68
N ASP A 481 24.55 5.28 9.05
CA ASP A 481 26.00 5.24 8.92
C ASP A 481 26.60 4.13 9.80
N GLU A 482 26.13 4.00 11.04
CA GLU A 482 26.49 2.89 11.94
C GLU A 482 26.17 1.52 11.32
N ALA A 483 24.96 1.33 10.80
CA ALA A 483 24.56 0.07 10.15
C ALA A 483 25.42 -0.25 8.91
N SER A 484 25.84 0.79 8.18
CA SER A 484 26.68 0.67 6.99
C SER A 484 28.14 0.32 7.34
N ALA A 485 28.67 0.84 8.44
CA ALA A 485 30.01 0.54 8.93
C ALA A 485 30.15 -0.93 9.36
N THR A 486 29.16 -1.44 10.10
CA THR A 486 29.12 -2.85 10.56
C THR A 486 29.01 -3.86 9.41
N THR A 487 28.54 -3.44 8.23
CA THR A 487 28.41 -4.32 7.05
C THR A 487 29.74 -4.50 6.29
N LYS A 488 30.69 -3.56 6.44
CA LYS A 488 31.99 -3.58 5.76
C LYS A 488 33.09 -4.30 6.53
N ALA A 489 32.88 -4.51 7.84
CA ALA A 489 33.72 -5.33 8.71
C ALA A 489 33.27 -6.79 8.64
#